data_AF-A0A9D6W4R2-F1
#
_entry.id   AF-A0A9D6W4R2-F1
#
_cell.length_a   1.000
_cell.length_b   1.000
_cell.length_c   1.000
_cell.angle_alpha   90.00
_cell.angle_beta   90.00
_cell.angle_gamma   90.00
#
_symmetry.space_group_name_H-M   'P 1'
#
loop_
_entity.id
_entity.type
_entity.pdbx_description
1 polymer ?
#
loop_
_entity_poly.entity_id
_entity_poly.type
_entity_poly.pdbx_seq_one_letter_code
_entity_poly.pdbx_strand_id
1 'polypeptide(L)'
;MDPTGSGLLCRVAAWAALAVVSGMACARGSERRADGASVVVPADAGRQASGPDVASRPRLFDEARIEALRDEFLEQAAANRTRVCRRPVLRGETLPGPADDDLLAIVADTGPAAACRAAVYENGRVLVPLTRFIADSVPAGTPRRSPPPARPLDQPLGEFGEVFEMVEAACAGLPEAIRRAVGHEDACNPYLPGRRAMPRMREQVNVARAAGLLARRSMREGRLEEAGRLLMDALRLGQDFGRGGSWIGPMISTVAIRVLAGDVELLFNAPSAFPEGLAASLQAELTALLSSEPHPSEYFADDCLQVVLQDLLPSLMPAGWTPPGGWDVDKGPPNTVTGEGEASGDGEGNDVAPRDARALALLATRSVRERFLSACPRESTREACIDGIAAAVAALGDSFKTMVEGHELLEAALQPNPDGAALREQVVRLLVDATAITAMEMLARFPRETQTRTFWLAALRLHAAFRAATDAAGSCPTLAAFDEEPLLSARGDAPVGRLLQVDAGEASETYVVTIARPLWTPRPEDDATESHPFLLLRCPGARELPALPVPTAPAETVDAASRTSARTGVEEG
;
A
#
# COMPACT_ATOMS: atom_id res chain seq x y z
N MET A 1 -2.49 7.41 10.38
CA MET A 1 -1.55 6.47 9.74
C MET A 1 -0.18 7.11 9.79
N ASP A 2 0.76 6.45 10.45
CA ASP A 2 2.16 6.88 10.52
C ASP A 2 2.81 6.63 9.14
N PRO A 3 3.29 7.66 8.42
CA PRO A 3 3.82 7.51 7.06
C PRO A 3 5.25 6.90 7.01
N THR A 4 5.83 6.53 8.14
CA THR A 4 7.20 5.98 8.25
C THR A 4 7.34 4.52 7.77
N GLY A 5 6.25 3.86 7.35
CA GLY A 5 6.25 2.46 6.90
C GLY A 5 6.66 2.20 5.44
N SER A 6 7.01 3.23 4.66
CA SER A 6 7.23 3.17 3.20
C SER A 6 8.53 2.46 2.82
N GLY A 7 8.47 1.15 2.57
CA GLY A 7 9.59 0.24 2.27
C GLY A 7 9.72 -0.93 3.25
N LEU A 8 8.83 -1.08 4.23
CA LEU A 8 8.94 -2.05 5.34
C LEU A 8 9.29 -3.48 4.88
N LEU A 9 8.86 -3.96 3.73
CA LEU A 9 9.07 -5.35 3.30
C LEU A 9 10.53 -5.71 3.03
N CYS A 10 11.10 -5.10 1.98
CA CYS A 10 12.50 -5.33 1.64
C CYS A 10 13.42 -4.57 2.60
N ARG A 11 12.93 -3.51 3.27
CA ARG A 11 13.67 -2.89 4.37
C ARG A 11 13.74 -3.83 5.55
N VAL A 12 12.66 -4.47 5.97
CA VAL A 12 12.71 -5.46 7.06
C VAL A 12 13.48 -6.68 6.61
N ALA A 13 13.46 -7.10 5.35
CA ALA A 13 14.43 -8.06 4.85
C ALA A 13 15.86 -7.54 5.07
N ALA A 14 16.19 -6.33 4.62
CA ALA A 14 17.51 -5.77 4.82
C ALA A 14 17.88 -5.57 6.31
N TRP A 15 16.95 -5.13 7.14
CA TRP A 15 17.12 -4.91 8.58
C TRP A 15 17.16 -6.22 9.34
N ALA A 16 16.40 -7.24 8.94
CA ALA A 16 16.46 -8.59 9.48
C ALA A 16 17.73 -9.28 9.03
N ALA A 17 18.23 -9.06 7.80
CA ALA A 17 19.57 -9.51 7.41
C ALA A 17 20.61 -8.87 8.32
N LEU A 18 20.54 -7.55 8.50
CA LEU A 18 21.44 -6.82 9.39
C LEU A 18 21.28 -7.26 10.86
N ALA A 19 20.06 -7.53 11.32
CA ALA A 19 19.75 -7.90 12.70
C ALA A 19 19.96 -9.38 13.00
N VAL A 20 19.86 -10.29 12.03
CA VAL A 20 20.27 -11.69 12.15
C VAL A 20 21.79 -11.74 12.20
N VAL A 21 22.46 -10.98 11.31
CA VAL A 21 23.90 -10.78 11.35
C VAL A 21 24.38 -10.17 12.67
N SER A 22 23.60 -9.25 13.26
CA SER A 22 23.96 -8.58 14.52
C SER A 22 23.49 -9.33 15.78
N GLY A 23 22.38 -10.05 15.70
CA GLY A 23 21.64 -10.64 16.83
C GLY A 23 22.04 -12.08 17.13
N MET A 24 22.63 -12.80 16.18
CA MET A 24 23.26 -14.10 16.44
C MET A 24 24.37 -14.01 17.50
N ALA A 25 24.97 -12.83 17.73
CA ALA A 25 25.91 -12.60 18.83
C ALA A 25 25.24 -12.34 20.20
N CYS A 26 24.00 -11.83 20.24
CA CYS A 26 23.32 -11.44 21.47
C CYS A 26 22.58 -12.59 22.18
N ALA A 27 22.21 -13.66 21.47
CA ALA A 27 21.46 -14.79 22.04
C ALA A 27 22.22 -15.55 23.15
N ARG A 28 23.57 -15.50 23.18
CA ARG A 28 24.38 -16.07 24.28
C ARG A 28 24.23 -15.31 25.61
N GLY A 29 23.72 -14.08 25.61
CA GLY A 29 23.60 -13.25 26.81
C GLY A 29 22.35 -13.54 27.65
N SER A 30 21.26 -14.03 27.04
CA SER A 30 19.99 -14.24 27.75
C SER A 30 19.86 -15.63 28.37
N GLU A 31 20.48 -16.67 27.79
CA GLU A 31 20.40 -18.03 28.35
C GLU A 31 21.26 -18.23 29.59
N ARG A 32 22.34 -17.45 29.78
CA ARG A 32 23.13 -17.47 31.03
C ARG A 32 22.48 -16.75 32.22
N ARG A 33 21.32 -16.12 32.04
CA ARG A 33 20.58 -15.44 33.13
C ARG A 33 19.43 -16.27 33.72
N ALA A 34 19.17 -17.47 33.21
CA ALA A 34 18.07 -18.30 33.69
C ALA A 34 18.39 -19.08 34.99
N ASP A 35 19.66 -19.19 35.38
CA ASP A 35 20.04 -19.78 36.67
C ASP A 35 20.47 -18.69 37.66
N GLY A 36 19.65 -18.48 38.69
CA GLY A 36 19.73 -17.40 39.67
C GLY A 36 20.94 -17.45 40.61
N ALA A 37 22.15 -17.27 40.08
CA ALA A 37 23.35 -16.94 40.84
C ALA A 37 23.87 -15.56 40.42
N SER A 38 23.68 -14.57 41.30
CA SER A 38 24.30 -13.25 41.18
C SER A 38 25.82 -13.38 41.36
N VAL A 39 26.55 -13.54 40.25
CA VAL A 39 28.00 -13.36 40.22
C VAL A 39 28.26 -11.89 39.95
N VAL A 40 28.70 -11.17 40.99
CA VAL A 40 29.29 -9.83 40.86
C VAL A 40 30.61 -10.01 40.11
N VAL A 41 30.61 -9.76 38.80
CA VAL A 41 31.84 -9.69 38.00
C VAL A 41 32.48 -8.32 38.29
N PRO A 42 33.74 -8.26 38.77
CA PRO A 42 34.41 -6.99 39.04
C PRO A 42 34.61 -6.21 37.73
N ALA A 43 34.33 -4.90 37.77
CA ALA A 43 34.27 -4.01 36.62
C ALA A 43 35.62 -3.75 35.91
N ASP A 44 36.74 -4.28 36.41
CA ASP A 44 38.10 -3.89 35.98
C ASP A 44 38.96 -5.03 35.39
N ALA A 45 38.39 -6.18 35.06
CA ALA A 45 39.15 -7.30 34.47
C ALA A 45 38.57 -7.73 33.12
N GLY A 46 39.05 -7.14 32.01
CA GLY A 46 38.88 -7.78 30.69
C GLY A 46 38.88 -6.92 29.42
N ARG A 47 38.93 -5.59 29.47
CA ARG A 47 38.97 -4.75 28.24
C ARG A 47 40.37 -4.65 27.61
N GLN A 48 40.97 -5.80 27.27
CA GLN A 48 42.16 -5.85 26.40
C GLN A 48 42.23 -7.13 25.56
N ALA A 49 41.09 -7.79 25.29
CA ALA A 49 41.03 -8.71 24.15
C ALA A 49 40.85 -7.87 22.88
N SER A 50 41.94 -7.27 22.40
CA SER A 50 42.06 -6.84 21.01
C SER A 50 41.93 -8.08 20.13
N GLY A 51 40.67 -8.47 19.86
CA GLY A 51 40.36 -9.47 18.87
C GLY A 51 41.00 -9.07 17.54
N PRO A 52 41.30 -10.03 16.66
CA PRO A 52 41.86 -9.74 15.35
C PRO A 52 41.03 -8.64 14.68
N ASP A 53 41.72 -7.60 14.21
CA ASP A 53 41.14 -6.46 13.52
C ASP A 53 40.07 -6.96 12.54
N VAL A 54 38.84 -6.42 12.61
CA VAL A 54 37.73 -6.82 11.75
C VAL A 54 38.12 -6.71 10.27
N ALA A 55 39.07 -5.82 9.94
CA ALA A 55 39.65 -5.68 8.60
C ALA A 55 40.47 -6.90 8.13
N SER A 56 40.93 -7.76 9.05
CA SER A 56 41.73 -8.96 8.77
C SER A 56 40.90 -10.23 8.59
N ARG A 57 39.58 -10.19 8.87
CA ARG A 57 38.71 -11.36 8.71
C ARG A 57 38.46 -11.67 7.23
N PRO A 58 38.36 -12.96 6.83
CA PRO A 58 37.97 -13.33 5.48
C PRO A 58 36.61 -12.73 5.13
N ARG A 59 36.53 -12.05 3.97
CA ARG A 59 35.27 -11.51 3.45
C ARG A 59 34.34 -12.64 3.04
N LEU A 60 33.04 -12.47 3.26
CA LEU A 60 32.00 -13.39 2.78
C LEU A 60 31.84 -13.32 1.26
N PHE A 61 32.12 -12.15 0.67
CA PHE A 61 32.00 -11.90 -0.76
C PHE A 61 33.29 -11.31 -1.31
N ASP A 62 33.67 -11.77 -2.50
CA ASP A 62 34.63 -11.04 -3.32
C ASP A 62 33.97 -9.80 -3.95
N GLU A 63 34.80 -8.86 -4.38
CA GLU A 63 34.33 -7.60 -4.94
C GLU A 63 33.66 -7.79 -6.31
N ALA A 64 34.02 -8.83 -7.07
CA ALA A 64 33.42 -9.13 -8.36
C ALA A 64 31.95 -9.55 -8.23
N ARG A 65 31.61 -10.32 -7.19
CA ARG A 65 30.23 -10.72 -6.87
C ARG A 65 29.40 -9.53 -6.40
N ILE A 66 29.99 -8.61 -5.62
CA ILE A 66 29.32 -7.36 -5.23
C ILE A 66 29.05 -6.48 -6.45
N GLU A 67 30.03 -6.33 -7.34
CA GLU A 67 29.87 -5.55 -8.59
C GLU A 67 28.78 -6.16 -9.48
N ALA A 68 28.79 -7.49 -9.67
CA ALA A 68 27.76 -8.18 -10.45
C ALA A 68 26.34 -7.96 -9.91
N LEU A 69 26.17 -7.96 -8.58
CA LEU A 69 24.88 -7.64 -7.95
C LEU A 69 24.47 -6.19 -8.20
N ARG A 70 25.41 -5.25 -8.10
CA ARG A 70 25.15 -3.83 -8.37
C ARG A 70 24.69 -3.63 -9.81
N ASP A 71 25.42 -4.22 -10.76
CA ASP A 71 25.12 -4.13 -12.18
C ASP A 71 23.74 -4.72 -12.50
N GLU A 72 23.40 -5.87 -11.92
CA GLU A 72 22.08 -6.51 -12.08
C GLU A 72 20.93 -5.55 -11.71
N PHE A 73 21.00 -4.90 -10.55
CA PHE A 73 19.94 -3.99 -10.10
C PHE A 73 19.94 -2.66 -10.86
N LEU A 74 21.10 -2.15 -11.29
CA LEU A 74 21.18 -0.96 -12.14
C LEU A 74 20.63 -1.21 -13.55
N GLU A 75 20.83 -2.40 -14.10
CA GLU A 75 20.22 -2.82 -15.37
C GLU A 75 18.69 -2.89 -15.26
N GLN A 76 18.16 -3.45 -14.17
CA GLN A 76 16.71 -3.46 -13.92
C GLN A 76 16.15 -2.04 -13.77
N ALA A 77 16.85 -1.15 -13.07
CA ALA A 77 16.48 0.26 -12.99
C ALA A 77 16.49 0.94 -14.37
N ALA A 78 17.42 0.55 -15.25
CA ALA A 78 17.45 1.02 -16.63
C ALA A 78 16.27 0.51 -17.44
N ALA A 79 15.91 -0.77 -17.30
CA ALA A 79 14.74 -1.36 -17.97
C ALA A 79 13.43 -0.67 -17.54
N ASN A 80 13.29 -0.31 -16.26
CA ASN A 80 12.11 0.40 -15.76
C ASN A 80 11.95 1.83 -16.33
N ARG A 81 13.02 2.49 -16.78
CA ARG A 81 12.92 3.82 -17.39
C ARG A 81 12.20 3.83 -18.74
N THR A 82 12.25 2.72 -19.46
CA THR A 82 11.63 2.57 -20.79
C THR A 82 10.48 1.58 -20.78
N ARG A 83 10.01 1.17 -19.60
CA ARG A 83 8.92 0.21 -19.47
C ARG A 83 7.60 0.84 -19.90
N VAL A 84 6.81 0.05 -20.62
CA VAL A 84 5.47 0.40 -21.10
C VAL A 84 4.45 -0.44 -20.33
N CYS A 85 3.41 0.19 -19.80
CA CYS A 85 2.36 -0.48 -19.03
C CYS A 85 1.02 -0.32 -19.74
N ARG A 86 0.78 -1.20 -20.71
CA ARG A 86 -0.41 -1.15 -21.56
C ARG A 86 -1.69 -1.47 -20.79
N ARG A 87 -2.74 -0.69 -21.02
CA ARG A 87 -4.11 -0.95 -20.56
C ARG A 87 -5.13 -0.28 -21.50
N PRO A 88 -6.35 -0.81 -21.62
CA PRO A 88 -7.38 -0.18 -22.45
C PRO A 88 -7.83 1.16 -21.85
N VAL A 89 -8.10 2.16 -22.70
CA VAL A 89 -8.82 3.38 -22.30
C VAL A 89 -10.28 3.06 -21.98
N LEU A 90 -10.87 3.79 -21.03
CA LEU A 90 -12.28 3.56 -20.66
C LEU A 90 -13.24 4.04 -21.75
N ARG A 91 -12.91 5.17 -22.39
CA ARG A 91 -13.78 5.89 -23.31
C ARG A 91 -12.93 6.70 -24.29
N GLY A 92 -13.52 7.00 -25.45
CA GLY A 92 -12.95 7.90 -26.44
C GLY A 92 -11.77 7.29 -27.21
N GLU A 93 -11.09 8.13 -27.98
CA GLU A 93 -9.88 7.76 -28.72
C GLU A 93 -8.66 7.77 -27.80
N THR A 94 -7.76 6.81 -28.01
CA THR A 94 -6.49 6.73 -27.29
C THR A 94 -5.62 7.95 -27.60
N LEU A 95 -5.15 8.62 -26.56
CA LEU A 95 -4.15 9.67 -26.68
C LEU A 95 -2.76 9.09 -26.97
N PRO A 96 -1.97 9.72 -27.85
CA PRO A 96 -0.65 9.21 -28.20
C PRO A 96 0.34 9.39 -27.05
N GLY A 97 1.32 8.49 -26.97
CA GLY A 97 2.43 8.57 -26.02
C GLY A 97 2.09 8.11 -24.60
N PRO A 98 3.09 8.14 -23.70
CA PRO A 98 2.93 7.72 -22.30
C PRO A 98 2.15 8.76 -21.48
N ALA A 99 1.39 8.29 -20.49
CA ALA A 99 0.63 9.13 -19.55
C ALA A 99 1.51 9.89 -18.54
N ASP A 100 2.83 9.64 -18.51
CA ASP A 100 3.74 10.12 -17.47
C ASP A 100 3.58 11.61 -17.16
N ASP A 101 3.63 12.47 -18.17
CA ASP A 101 3.60 13.92 -17.98
C ASP A 101 2.24 14.41 -17.48
N ASP A 102 1.14 13.81 -17.96
CA ASP A 102 -0.21 14.15 -17.50
C ASP A 102 -0.47 13.62 -16.07
N LEU A 103 0.00 12.40 -15.74
CA LEU A 103 -0.07 11.87 -14.38
C LEU A 103 0.72 12.75 -13.39
N LEU A 104 1.90 13.22 -13.79
CA LEU A 104 2.70 14.15 -12.98
C LEU A 104 2.02 15.50 -12.82
N ALA A 105 1.47 16.08 -13.90
CA ALA A 105 0.81 17.38 -13.85
C ALA A 105 -0.35 17.42 -12.83
N ILE A 106 -0.95 16.26 -12.55
CA ILE A 106 -2.01 16.11 -11.55
C ILE A 106 -1.47 16.16 -10.11
N VAL A 107 -0.25 15.70 -9.85
CA VAL A 107 0.31 15.56 -8.48
C VAL A 107 1.52 16.44 -8.18
N ALA A 108 2.11 17.08 -9.19
CA ALA A 108 3.25 17.96 -9.05
C ALA A 108 2.87 19.28 -8.36
N ASP A 109 3.76 19.79 -7.50
CA ASP A 109 3.59 21.04 -6.73
C ASP A 109 3.33 22.28 -7.59
N THR A 110 3.66 22.19 -8.88
CA THR A 110 3.34 23.19 -9.90
C THR A 110 2.38 22.60 -10.92
N GLY A 111 1.38 23.37 -11.35
CA GLY A 111 0.49 22.96 -12.44
C GLY A 111 -1.00 23.22 -12.15
N PRO A 112 -1.89 22.78 -13.06
CA PRO A 112 -3.31 23.10 -13.01
C PRO A 112 -4.03 22.49 -11.80
N ALA A 113 -3.50 21.39 -11.24
CA ALA A 113 -4.08 20.74 -10.05
C ALA A 113 -3.46 21.22 -8.72
N ALA A 114 -2.39 22.03 -8.74
CA ALA A 114 -1.67 22.39 -7.52
C ALA A 114 -2.55 23.18 -6.53
N ALA A 115 -3.26 24.20 -7.00
CA ALA A 115 -4.18 24.99 -6.17
C ALA A 115 -5.31 24.14 -5.57
N CYS A 116 -5.85 23.21 -6.37
CA CYS A 116 -6.85 22.26 -5.92
C CYS A 116 -6.33 21.38 -4.77
N ARG A 117 -5.15 20.76 -4.94
CA ARG A 117 -4.57 19.88 -3.91
C ARG A 117 -4.22 20.64 -2.64
N ALA A 118 -3.68 21.86 -2.75
CA ALA A 118 -3.42 22.73 -1.62
C ALA A 118 -4.71 23.03 -0.85
N ALA A 119 -5.78 23.43 -1.54
CA ALA A 119 -7.08 23.69 -0.92
C ALA A 119 -7.64 22.44 -0.21
N VAL A 120 -7.55 21.25 -0.82
CA VAL A 120 -7.98 19.99 -0.16
C VAL A 120 -7.12 19.66 1.05
N TYR A 121 -5.80 19.87 0.97
CA TYR A 121 -4.89 19.59 2.06
C TYR A 121 -5.14 20.49 3.27
N GLU A 122 -5.21 21.80 3.05
CA GLU A 122 -5.45 22.81 4.09
C GLU A 122 -6.79 22.60 4.79
N ASN A 123 -7.81 22.16 4.05
CA ASN A 123 -9.15 21.95 4.57
C ASN A 123 -9.46 20.48 4.89
N GLY A 124 -8.48 19.58 4.79
CA GLY A 124 -8.71 18.13 4.88
C GLY A 124 -9.32 17.69 6.22
N ARG A 125 -9.04 18.40 7.31
CA ARG A 125 -9.65 18.13 8.64
C ARG A 125 -11.14 18.38 8.66
N VAL A 126 -11.62 19.35 7.88
CA VAL A 126 -13.02 19.71 7.73
C VAL A 126 -13.70 18.84 6.67
N LEU A 127 -13.03 18.60 5.54
CA LEU A 127 -13.58 17.84 4.42
C LEU A 127 -13.83 16.35 4.73
N VAL A 128 -12.99 15.72 5.56
CA VAL A 128 -13.14 14.28 5.87
C VAL A 128 -14.45 13.99 6.64
N PRO A 129 -14.79 14.68 7.74
CA PRO A 129 -16.08 14.52 8.42
C PRO A 129 -17.30 14.95 7.57
N LEU A 130 -17.11 15.83 6.59
CA LEU A 130 -18.20 16.30 5.73
C LEU A 130 -18.57 15.34 4.61
N THR A 131 -17.58 14.59 4.12
CA THR A 131 -17.79 13.61 3.06
C THR A 131 -18.15 12.23 3.62
N ARG A 132 -17.85 11.97 4.89
CA ARG A 132 -17.97 10.64 5.50
C ARG A 132 -18.52 10.68 6.91
N PHE A 133 -19.35 9.70 7.25
CA PHE A 133 -19.73 9.46 8.64
C PHE A 133 -18.50 9.10 9.49
N ILE A 134 -18.39 9.65 10.70
CA ILE A 134 -17.39 9.19 11.67
C ILE A 134 -17.84 7.80 12.16
N ALA A 135 -16.90 6.87 12.36
CA ALA A 135 -17.16 5.44 12.61
C ALA A 135 -18.16 5.14 13.76
N ASP A 136 -18.47 6.11 14.62
CA ASP A 136 -19.39 5.99 15.74
C ASP A 136 -20.88 5.99 15.34
N SER A 137 -21.19 6.26 14.07
CA SER A 137 -22.56 6.23 13.53
C SER A 137 -22.80 5.02 12.63
N VAL A 138 -21.98 3.97 12.68
CA VAL A 138 -22.24 2.72 11.94
C VAL A 138 -23.09 1.82 12.85
N PRO A 139 -24.21 1.21 12.37
CA PRO A 139 -25.08 0.38 13.21
C PRO A 139 -24.29 -0.68 13.98
N ALA A 140 -24.69 -0.93 15.24
CA ALA A 140 -24.04 -1.96 16.07
C ALA A 140 -24.05 -3.31 15.34
N GLY A 141 -22.90 -3.98 15.26
CA GLY A 141 -22.73 -5.23 14.50
C GLY A 141 -22.20 -5.03 13.07
N THR A 142 -22.17 -3.81 12.55
CA THR A 142 -21.57 -3.53 11.25
C THR A 142 -20.03 -3.55 11.34
N PRO A 143 -19.34 -4.22 10.41
CA PRO A 143 -17.89 -4.20 10.29
C PRO A 143 -17.22 -2.80 10.38
N ARG A 144 -16.28 -2.62 11.31
CA ARG A 144 -15.54 -1.36 11.53
C ARG A 144 -14.66 -0.92 10.34
N ARG A 145 -14.39 -1.78 9.36
CA ARG A 145 -13.47 -1.49 8.24
C ARG A 145 -14.15 -1.05 6.94
N SER A 146 -15.44 -0.75 6.93
CA SER A 146 -16.09 -0.07 5.79
C SER A 146 -15.39 1.25 5.45
N PRO A 147 -15.29 1.70 4.18
CA PRO A 147 -15.27 3.13 3.92
C PRO A 147 -16.44 3.70 4.72
N PRO A 148 -16.18 4.68 5.59
CA PRO A 148 -17.28 5.23 6.35
C PRO A 148 -18.32 5.74 5.34
N PRO A 149 -19.61 5.41 5.54
CA PRO A 149 -20.62 5.69 4.53
C PRO A 149 -20.53 7.15 4.12
N ALA A 150 -20.70 7.40 2.83
CA ALA A 150 -20.74 8.76 2.34
C ALA A 150 -21.92 9.48 3.01
N ARG A 151 -21.71 10.72 3.46
CA ARG A 151 -22.83 11.52 3.96
C ARG A 151 -23.88 11.70 2.85
N PRO A 152 -25.19 11.75 3.17
CA PRO A 152 -26.24 12.06 2.20
C PRO A 152 -25.99 13.40 1.48
N LEU A 153 -26.48 13.53 0.25
CA LEU A 153 -26.29 14.74 -0.57
C LEU A 153 -27.11 15.94 -0.11
N ASP A 154 -28.24 15.67 0.55
CA ASP A 154 -29.24 16.61 1.04
C ASP A 154 -28.95 17.14 2.44
N GLN A 155 -27.98 16.56 3.15
CA GLN A 155 -27.56 17.07 4.45
C GLN A 155 -26.95 18.47 4.29
N PRO A 156 -27.47 19.50 5.00
CA PRO A 156 -26.96 20.86 4.88
C PRO A 156 -25.48 20.91 5.28
N LEU A 157 -24.68 21.58 4.47
CA LEU A 157 -23.24 21.74 4.69
C LEU A 157 -22.92 22.64 5.91
N GLY A 158 -23.92 23.34 6.44
CA GLY A 158 -23.81 24.20 7.62
C GLY A 158 -22.74 25.29 7.43
N GLU A 159 -22.00 25.57 8.50
CA GLU A 159 -20.88 26.53 8.52
C GLU A 159 -19.73 26.18 7.55
N PHE A 160 -19.73 24.98 6.98
CA PHE A 160 -18.66 24.50 6.09
C PHE A 160 -18.98 24.66 4.60
N GLY A 161 -20.12 25.29 4.26
CA GLY A 161 -20.50 25.56 2.87
C GLY A 161 -19.43 26.38 2.12
N GLU A 162 -18.90 27.44 2.75
CA GLU A 162 -17.86 28.30 2.15
C GLU A 162 -16.58 27.52 1.83
N VAL A 163 -16.17 26.61 2.73
CA VAL A 163 -15.00 25.75 2.50
C VAL A 163 -15.23 24.82 1.31
N PHE A 164 -16.45 24.30 1.15
CA PHE A 164 -16.80 23.43 0.02
C PHE A 164 -16.72 24.20 -1.30
N GLU A 165 -17.33 25.39 -1.38
CA GLU A 165 -17.34 26.23 -2.58
C GLU A 165 -15.93 26.68 -2.98
N MET A 166 -15.09 27.05 -2.00
CA MET A 166 -13.69 27.41 -2.24
C MET A 166 -12.92 26.24 -2.85
N VAL A 167 -13.07 25.03 -2.30
CA VAL A 167 -12.37 23.83 -2.80
C VAL A 167 -12.88 23.48 -4.20
N GLU A 168 -14.19 23.51 -4.44
CA GLU A 168 -14.75 23.29 -5.78
C GLU A 168 -14.19 24.28 -6.82
N ALA A 169 -14.13 25.56 -6.48
CA ALA A 169 -13.60 26.60 -7.36
C ALA A 169 -12.11 26.37 -7.66
N ALA A 170 -11.30 26.04 -6.64
CA ALA A 170 -9.88 25.71 -6.81
C ALA A 170 -9.67 24.44 -7.67
N CYS A 171 -10.65 23.54 -7.68
CA CYS A 171 -10.60 22.25 -8.38
C CYS A 171 -11.33 22.21 -9.73
N ALA A 172 -11.85 23.33 -10.25
CA ALA A 172 -12.65 23.34 -11.47
C ALA A 172 -11.94 22.75 -12.71
N GLY A 173 -10.61 22.88 -12.81
CA GLY A 173 -9.81 22.31 -13.91
C GLY A 173 -9.43 20.84 -13.73
N LEU A 174 -9.67 20.25 -12.55
CA LEU A 174 -9.23 18.88 -12.25
C LEU A 174 -9.89 17.82 -13.14
N PRO A 175 -11.22 17.84 -13.43
CA PRO A 175 -11.86 16.80 -14.23
C PRO A 175 -11.21 16.61 -15.61
N GLU A 176 -10.85 17.70 -16.28
CA GLU A 176 -10.20 17.65 -17.59
C GLU A 176 -8.76 17.13 -17.47
N ALA A 177 -8.02 17.51 -16.43
CA ALA A 177 -6.69 16.98 -16.19
C ALA A 177 -6.70 15.47 -15.96
N ILE A 178 -7.64 14.97 -15.13
CA ILE A 178 -7.83 13.52 -14.91
C ILE A 178 -8.16 12.83 -16.23
N ARG A 179 -9.13 13.35 -16.98
CA ARG A 179 -9.56 12.77 -18.27
C ARG A 179 -8.40 12.60 -19.24
N ARG A 180 -7.53 13.62 -19.38
CA ARG A 180 -6.34 13.53 -20.22
C ARG A 180 -5.40 12.44 -19.73
N ALA A 181 -5.04 12.44 -18.45
CA ALA A 181 -4.11 11.45 -17.89
C ALA A 181 -4.61 10.00 -18.09
N VAL A 182 -5.92 9.77 -17.97
CA VAL A 182 -6.50 8.43 -18.18
C VAL A 182 -6.76 8.09 -19.65
N GLY A 183 -6.55 9.04 -20.57
CA GLY A 183 -6.76 8.87 -22.01
C GLY A 183 -5.67 8.09 -22.75
N HIS A 184 -4.56 7.72 -22.11
CA HIS A 184 -3.43 7.03 -22.74
C HIS A 184 -3.47 5.52 -22.52
N GLU A 185 -3.00 4.72 -23.48
CA GLU A 185 -2.85 3.26 -23.26
C GLU A 185 -1.62 2.88 -22.45
N ASP A 186 -0.53 3.67 -22.53
CA ASP A 186 0.67 3.46 -21.72
C ASP A 186 0.60 4.33 -20.46
N ALA A 187 0.28 3.70 -19.34
CA ALA A 187 0.00 4.39 -18.08
C ALA A 187 0.80 3.79 -16.92
N CYS A 188 2.10 3.57 -17.10
CA CYS A 188 2.96 3.21 -15.97
C CYS A 188 2.90 4.31 -14.90
N ASN A 189 2.99 3.92 -13.63
CA ASN A 189 3.24 4.86 -12.55
C ASN A 189 4.50 5.70 -12.86
N PRO A 190 4.46 7.04 -12.85
CA PRO A 190 5.63 7.87 -13.20
C PRO A 190 6.79 7.76 -12.20
N TYR A 191 6.58 7.09 -11.06
CA TYR A 191 7.53 6.87 -9.97
C TYR A 191 8.07 5.43 -9.94
N LEU A 192 8.18 4.77 -11.10
CA LEU A 192 8.88 3.48 -11.17
C LEU A 192 10.32 3.61 -10.63
N PRO A 193 10.83 2.59 -9.92
CA PRO A 193 12.21 2.57 -9.47
C PRO A 193 13.16 2.77 -10.65
N GLY A 194 14.07 3.74 -10.52
CA GLY A 194 15.02 4.11 -11.57
C GLY A 194 14.54 5.20 -12.53
N ARG A 195 13.24 5.54 -12.53
CA ARG A 195 12.63 6.55 -13.41
C ARG A 195 12.52 7.91 -12.74
N ARG A 196 11.88 7.97 -11.57
CA ARG A 196 11.75 9.20 -10.77
C ARG A 196 11.60 8.87 -9.28
N ALA A 197 12.17 9.72 -8.43
CA ALA A 197 11.97 9.70 -7.00
C ALA A 197 10.49 9.78 -6.62
N MET A 198 10.11 9.03 -5.60
CA MET A 198 8.76 9.00 -5.09
C MET A 198 8.46 10.29 -4.30
N PRO A 199 7.35 10.98 -4.60
CA PRO A 199 6.99 12.21 -3.91
C PRO A 199 6.35 11.87 -2.55
N ARG A 200 5.92 12.92 -1.83
CA ARG A 200 5.02 12.72 -0.70
C ARG A 200 3.69 12.15 -1.18
N MET A 201 3.32 11.04 -0.57
CA MET A 201 2.21 10.18 -1.01
C MET A 201 0.79 10.70 -0.73
N ARG A 202 0.67 11.91 -0.19
CA ARG A 202 -0.64 12.50 0.18
C ARG A 202 -1.38 13.09 -1.02
N GLU A 203 -0.64 13.46 -2.07
CA GLU A 203 -1.18 14.21 -3.21
C GLU A 203 -2.22 13.41 -3.99
N GLN A 204 -1.97 12.12 -4.24
CA GLN A 204 -2.91 11.24 -4.96
C GLN A 204 -4.23 11.08 -4.20
N VAL A 205 -4.17 10.96 -2.86
CA VAL A 205 -5.37 10.85 -2.01
C VAL A 205 -6.16 12.16 -2.01
N ASN A 206 -5.47 13.30 -2.03
CA ASN A 206 -6.12 14.62 -2.13
C ASN A 206 -6.82 14.79 -3.49
N VAL A 207 -6.22 14.32 -4.58
CA VAL A 207 -6.87 14.32 -5.91
C VAL A 207 -8.13 13.46 -5.91
N ALA A 208 -8.09 12.25 -5.33
CA ALA A 208 -9.27 11.39 -5.22
C ALA A 208 -10.40 12.06 -4.40
N ARG A 209 -10.06 12.74 -3.31
CA ARG A 209 -11.02 13.52 -2.50
C ARG A 209 -11.62 14.68 -3.30
N ALA A 210 -10.80 15.43 -4.03
CA ALA A 210 -11.27 16.51 -4.89
C ALA A 210 -12.25 16.01 -5.96
N ALA A 211 -11.92 14.91 -6.64
CA ALA A 211 -12.79 14.28 -7.63
C ALA A 211 -14.13 13.84 -7.00
N GLY A 212 -14.11 13.24 -5.81
CA GLY A 212 -15.32 12.91 -5.04
C GLY A 212 -16.17 14.15 -4.73
N LEU A 213 -15.57 15.24 -4.25
CA LEU A 213 -16.28 16.49 -3.95
C LEU A 213 -16.96 17.09 -5.20
N LEU A 214 -16.24 17.14 -6.32
CA LEU A 214 -16.77 17.62 -7.60
C LEU A 214 -17.88 16.70 -8.13
N ALA A 215 -17.74 15.38 -7.99
CA ALA A 215 -18.80 14.44 -8.38
C ALA A 215 -20.06 14.65 -7.53
N ARG A 216 -19.93 14.88 -6.22
CA ARG A 216 -21.06 15.20 -5.33
C ARG A 216 -21.76 16.49 -5.72
N ARG A 217 -21.02 17.51 -6.15
CA ARG A 217 -21.61 18.73 -6.71
C ARG A 217 -22.46 18.41 -7.93
N SER A 218 -21.90 17.69 -8.90
CA SER A 218 -22.63 17.27 -10.10
C SER A 218 -23.87 16.46 -9.75
N MET A 219 -23.81 15.58 -8.75
CA MET A 219 -24.99 14.86 -8.25
C MET A 219 -26.07 15.77 -7.67
N ARG A 220 -25.71 16.76 -6.82
CA ARG A 220 -26.65 17.74 -6.26
C ARG A 220 -27.34 18.58 -7.34
N GLU A 221 -26.62 18.86 -8.42
CA GLU A 221 -27.12 19.62 -9.58
C GLU A 221 -27.86 18.73 -10.59
N GLY A 222 -28.07 17.44 -10.30
CA GLY A 222 -28.76 16.50 -11.19
C GLY A 222 -27.94 16.02 -12.40
N ARG A 223 -26.66 16.36 -12.47
CA ARG A 223 -25.71 15.98 -13.54
C ARG A 223 -25.08 14.61 -13.27
N LEU A 224 -25.90 13.56 -13.13
CA LEU A 224 -25.46 12.22 -12.74
C LEU A 224 -24.46 11.58 -13.71
N GLU A 225 -24.63 11.79 -15.01
CA GLU A 225 -23.72 11.26 -16.04
C GLU A 225 -22.31 11.86 -15.90
N GLU A 226 -22.22 13.16 -15.64
CA GLU A 226 -20.94 13.84 -15.42
C GLU A 226 -20.27 13.37 -14.12
N ALA A 227 -21.04 13.21 -13.05
CA ALA A 227 -20.55 12.64 -11.79
C ALA A 227 -20.01 11.21 -12.00
N GLY A 228 -20.77 10.34 -12.68
CA GLY A 228 -20.38 8.97 -12.98
C GLY A 228 -19.10 8.91 -13.81
N ARG A 229 -19.00 9.72 -14.87
CA ARG A 229 -17.79 9.78 -15.71
C ARG A 229 -16.55 10.19 -14.92
N LEU A 230 -16.66 11.26 -14.13
CA LEU A 230 -15.56 11.75 -13.30
C LEU A 230 -15.11 10.71 -12.28
N LEU A 231 -16.05 10.00 -11.63
CA LEU A 231 -15.71 8.96 -10.65
C LEU A 231 -15.01 7.78 -11.32
N MET A 232 -15.42 7.36 -12.52
CA MET A 232 -14.74 6.27 -13.25
C MET A 232 -13.34 6.69 -13.72
N ASP A 233 -13.17 7.93 -14.20
CA ASP A 233 -11.86 8.49 -14.56
C ASP A 233 -10.95 8.57 -13.32
N ALA A 234 -11.48 8.98 -12.17
CA ALA A 234 -10.72 9.06 -10.93
C ALA A 234 -10.34 7.66 -10.38
N LEU A 235 -11.22 6.66 -10.51
CA LEU A 235 -10.90 5.27 -10.17
C LEU A 235 -9.77 4.74 -11.07
N ARG A 236 -9.84 5.00 -12.39
CA ARG A 236 -8.78 4.66 -13.34
C ARG A 236 -7.46 5.32 -12.97
N LEU A 237 -7.47 6.61 -12.66
CA LEU A 237 -6.29 7.34 -12.21
C LEU A 237 -5.66 6.68 -10.96
N GLY A 238 -6.50 6.31 -9.99
CA GLY A 238 -6.08 5.56 -8.81
C GLY A 238 -5.40 4.24 -9.17
N GLN A 239 -5.93 3.48 -10.14
CA GLN A 239 -5.29 2.26 -10.63
C GLN A 239 -3.95 2.52 -11.34
N ASP A 240 -3.87 3.56 -12.17
CA ASP A 240 -2.67 3.87 -12.95
C ASP A 240 -1.49 4.29 -12.03
N PHE A 241 -1.75 4.99 -10.92
CA PHE A 241 -0.73 5.18 -9.86
C PHE A 241 -0.29 3.88 -9.16
N GLY A 242 -1.10 2.84 -9.22
CA GLY A 242 -0.74 1.49 -8.75
C GLY A 242 -0.18 0.58 -9.87
N ARG A 243 -0.11 1.06 -11.11
CA ARG A 243 0.31 0.26 -12.27
C ARG A 243 1.82 0.26 -12.40
N GLY A 244 2.40 -0.78 -11.81
CA GLY A 244 3.83 -0.85 -11.61
C GLY A 244 4.31 0.11 -10.52
N GLY A 245 5.57 -0.07 -10.12
CA GLY A 245 6.21 0.70 -9.07
C GLY A 245 6.22 -0.06 -7.75
N SER A 246 6.84 0.54 -6.73
CA SER A 246 6.90 -0.04 -5.39
C SER A 246 5.49 -0.24 -4.80
N TRP A 247 5.34 -1.10 -3.79
CA TRP A 247 4.02 -1.43 -3.20
C TRP A 247 3.27 -0.21 -2.66
N ILE A 248 3.97 0.90 -2.40
CA ILE A 248 3.36 2.11 -1.88
C ILE A 248 2.40 2.69 -2.92
N GLY A 249 2.69 2.55 -4.22
CA GLY A 249 1.77 2.90 -5.31
C GLY A 249 0.43 2.16 -5.19
N PRO A 250 0.41 0.81 -5.19
CA PRO A 250 -0.78 0.02 -4.91
C PRO A 250 -1.49 0.36 -3.60
N MET A 251 -0.79 0.63 -2.49
CA MET A 251 -1.46 1.02 -1.25
C MET A 251 -2.18 2.37 -1.35
N ILE A 252 -1.57 3.36 -1.97
CA ILE A 252 -2.22 4.65 -2.23
C ILE A 252 -3.39 4.48 -3.18
N SER A 253 -3.20 3.67 -4.22
CA SER A 253 -4.25 3.28 -5.16
C SER A 253 -5.45 2.70 -4.40
N THR A 254 -5.23 1.77 -3.46
CA THR A 254 -6.28 1.22 -2.60
C THR A 254 -6.97 2.30 -1.76
N VAL A 255 -6.21 3.22 -1.15
CA VAL A 255 -6.80 4.32 -0.35
C VAL A 255 -7.62 5.27 -1.22
N ALA A 256 -7.11 5.65 -2.40
CA ALA A 256 -7.78 6.51 -3.36
C ALA A 256 -9.07 5.86 -3.90
N ILE A 257 -9.02 4.57 -4.26
CA ILE A 257 -10.20 3.82 -4.72
C ILE A 257 -11.21 3.68 -3.59
N ARG A 258 -10.78 3.38 -2.36
CA ARG A 258 -11.67 3.36 -1.20
C ARG A 258 -12.32 4.72 -0.95
N VAL A 259 -11.61 5.82 -1.21
CA VAL A 259 -12.18 7.18 -1.12
C VAL A 259 -13.33 7.34 -2.10
N LEU A 260 -13.08 7.00 -3.36
CA LEU A 260 -14.03 7.17 -4.45
C LEU A 260 -15.19 6.16 -4.39
N ALA A 261 -14.96 4.96 -3.88
CA ALA A 261 -15.97 3.91 -3.77
C ALA A 261 -17.20 4.38 -2.98
N GLY A 262 -17.01 5.16 -1.92
CA GLY A 262 -18.12 5.73 -1.16
C GLY A 262 -18.95 6.74 -1.98
N ASP A 263 -18.32 7.54 -2.84
CA ASP A 263 -19.03 8.49 -3.71
C ASP A 263 -19.70 7.78 -4.91
N VAL A 264 -19.13 6.68 -5.40
CA VAL A 264 -19.78 5.82 -6.41
C VAL A 264 -20.97 5.08 -5.81
N GLU A 265 -20.85 4.56 -4.58
CA GLU A 265 -21.97 3.98 -3.84
C GLU A 265 -23.08 5.02 -3.65
N LEU A 266 -22.74 6.26 -3.29
CA LEU A 266 -23.69 7.36 -3.18
C LEU A 266 -24.40 7.65 -4.50
N LEU A 267 -23.66 7.66 -5.61
CA LEU A 267 -24.22 7.82 -6.96
C LEU A 267 -25.24 6.72 -7.28
N PHE A 268 -24.88 5.45 -7.07
CA PHE A 268 -25.79 4.32 -7.37
C PHE A 268 -27.00 4.27 -6.46
N ASN A 269 -26.86 4.73 -5.20
CA ASN A 269 -27.96 4.87 -4.26
C ASN A 269 -28.79 6.15 -4.45
N ALA A 270 -28.50 6.98 -5.46
CA ALA A 270 -29.25 8.22 -5.68
C ALA A 270 -30.75 7.91 -5.93
N PRO A 271 -31.68 8.66 -5.32
CA PRO A 271 -33.12 8.35 -5.43
C PRO A 271 -33.68 8.62 -6.83
N SER A 272 -33.07 9.52 -7.59
CA SER A 272 -33.43 9.81 -8.97
C SER A 272 -33.09 8.64 -9.90
N ALA A 273 -33.96 8.36 -10.87
CA ALA A 273 -33.66 7.44 -11.95
C ALA A 273 -32.40 7.88 -12.71
N PHE A 274 -31.58 6.92 -13.14
CA PHE A 274 -30.44 7.23 -14.00
C PHE A 274 -30.93 7.60 -15.41
N PRO A 275 -30.20 8.47 -16.13
CA PRO A 275 -30.33 8.57 -17.58
C PRO A 275 -30.24 7.19 -18.23
N GLU A 276 -31.00 6.99 -19.30
CA GLU A 276 -31.06 5.72 -20.03
C GLU A 276 -29.64 5.25 -20.43
N GLY A 277 -29.33 3.98 -20.13
CA GLY A 277 -28.04 3.37 -20.46
C GLY A 277 -26.87 3.76 -19.54
N LEU A 278 -27.01 4.76 -18.66
CA LEU A 278 -25.89 5.18 -17.80
C LEU A 278 -25.40 4.05 -16.88
N ALA A 279 -26.31 3.34 -16.21
CA ALA A 279 -25.92 2.25 -15.30
C ALA A 279 -25.17 1.13 -16.03
N ALA A 280 -25.63 0.75 -17.22
CA ALA A 280 -24.97 -0.24 -18.07
C ALA A 280 -23.58 0.24 -18.55
N SER A 281 -23.46 1.52 -18.94
CA SER A 281 -22.17 2.11 -19.31
C SER A 281 -21.18 2.09 -18.15
N LEU A 282 -21.60 2.49 -16.95
CA LEU A 282 -20.76 2.46 -15.74
C LEU A 282 -20.37 1.02 -15.36
N GLN A 283 -21.27 0.06 -15.51
CA GLN A 283 -20.97 -1.36 -15.31
C GLN A 283 -19.89 -1.87 -16.29
N ALA A 284 -19.97 -1.50 -17.57
CA ALA A 284 -18.98 -1.87 -18.58
C ALA A 284 -17.60 -1.29 -18.25
N GLU A 285 -17.55 -0.03 -17.82
CA GLU A 285 -16.31 0.61 -17.39
C GLU A 285 -15.71 0.00 -16.13
N LEU A 286 -16.54 -0.33 -15.13
CA LEU A 286 -16.10 -1.05 -13.92
C LEU A 286 -15.56 -2.44 -14.26
N THR A 287 -16.16 -3.11 -15.25
CA THR A 287 -15.65 -4.38 -15.79
C THR A 287 -14.28 -4.19 -16.43
N ALA A 288 -14.11 -3.14 -17.25
CA ALA A 288 -12.82 -2.80 -17.85
C ALA A 288 -11.76 -2.40 -16.82
N LEU A 289 -12.13 -1.67 -15.75
CA LEU A 289 -11.26 -1.36 -14.62
C LEU A 289 -10.80 -2.65 -13.94
N LEU A 290 -11.72 -3.55 -13.61
CA LEU A 290 -11.45 -4.81 -12.91
C LEU A 290 -10.58 -5.77 -13.74
N SER A 291 -10.79 -5.84 -15.05
CA SER A 291 -10.00 -6.68 -15.96
C SER A 291 -8.58 -6.16 -16.20
N SER A 292 -8.34 -4.87 -15.93
CA SER A 292 -7.04 -4.22 -16.11
C SER A 292 -6.32 -3.90 -14.80
N GLU A 293 -6.88 -4.35 -13.66
CA GLU A 293 -6.25 -4.27 -12.35
C GLU A 293 -4.84 -4.90 -12.37
N PRO A 294 -3.79 -4.17 -11.94
CA PRO A 294 -2.42 -4.67 -11.94
C PRO A 294 -2.28 -6.00 -11.17
N HIS A 295 -1.56 -6.96 -11.76
CA HIS A 295 -1.32 -8.25 -11.12
C HIS A 295 -0.30 -8.09 -9.97
N PRO A 296 -0.43 -8.84 -8.85
CA PRO A 296 0.45 -8.68 -7.71
C PRO A 296 1.94 -8.79 -7.97
N SER A 297 2.33 -9.63 -8.92
CA SER A 297 3.73 -9.80 -9.32
C SER A 297 4.35 -8.55 -9.92
N GLU A 298 3.56 -7.63 -10.51
CA GLU A 298 4.09 -6.45 -11.18
C GLU A 298 4.69 -5.43 -10.21
N TYR A 299 4.07 -5.20 -9.05
CA TYR A 299 4.58 -4.24 -8.08
C TYR A 299 5.56 -4.84 -7.06
N PHE A 300 5.56 -6.17 -6.88
CA PHE A 300 6.49 -6.78 -5.93
C PHE A 300 7.95 -6.69 -6.40
N ALA A 301 8.20 -7.01 -7.66
CA ALA A 301 9.54 -6.92 -8.24
C ALA A 301 10.09 -5.50 -8.17
N ASP A 302 9.24 -4.51 -8.43
CA ASP A 302 9.59 -3.10 -8.36
C ASP A 302 9.82 -2.62 -6.91
N ASP A 303 9.11 -3.17 -5.92
CA ASP A 303 9.40 -2.83 -4.52
C ASP A 303 10.78 -3.31 -4.08
N CYS A 304 11.13 -4.56 -4.42
CA CYS A 304 12.47 -5.09 -4.17
C CYS A 304 13.52 -4.17 -4.78
N LEU A 305 13.31 -3.75 -6.02
CA LEU A 305 14.21 -2.84 -6.71
C LEU A 305 14.27 -1.46 -6.02
N GLN A 306 13.14 -0.90 -5.60
CA GLN A 306 13.10 0.40 -4.90
C GLN A 306 13.95 0.37 -3.63
N VAL A 307 13.76 -0.63 -2.78
CA VAL A 307 14.54 -0.75 -1.53
C VAL A 307 16.01 -0.96 -1.82
N VAL A 308 16.34 -1.77 -2.84
CA VAL A 308 17.73 -1.94 -3.23
C VAL A 308 18.35 -0.61 -3.62
N LEU A 309 17.70 0.16 -4.51
CA LEU A 309 18.22 1.44 -5.00
C LEU A 309 18.32 2.51 -3.91
N GLN A 310 17.33 2.61 -3.02
CA GLN A 310 17.24 3.68 -2.02
C GLN A 310 17.94 3.35 -0.70
N ASP A 311 18.00 2.08 -0.28
CA ASP A 311 18.46 1.72 1.07
C ASP A 311 19.72 0.84 1.09
N LEU A 312 20.00 0.05 0.04
CA LEU A 312 21.10 -0.94 0.05
C LEU A 312 22.28 -0.53 -0.82
N LEU A 313 22.01 -0.26 -2.10
CA LEU A 313 23.04 0.13 -3.06
C LEU A 313 23.86 1.35 -2.60
N PRO A 314 23.30 2.43 -2.02
CA PRO A 314 24.07 3.61 -1.65
C PRO A 314 25.31 3.32 -0.78
N SER A 315 25.20 2.34 0.11
CA SER A 315 26.31 1.92 0.99
C SER A 315 27.41 1.11 0.29
N LEU A 316 27.13 0.65 -0.93
CA LEU A 316 28.03 -0.13 -1.78
C LEU A 316 28.62 0.69 -2.94
N MET A 317 28.08 1.89 -3.17
CA MET A 317 28.49 2.83 -4.21
C MET A 317 29.54 3.84 -3.71
N PRO A 318 30.28 4.52 -4.62
CA PRO A 318 31.16 5.62 -4.25
C PRO A 318 30.43 6.77 -3.54
N ALA A 319 31.14 7.52 -2.70
CA ALA A 319 30.60 8.70 -2.04
C ALA A 319 30.03 9.71 -3.05
N GLY A 320 28.87 10.29 -2.75
CA GLY A 320 28.16 11.21 -3.64
C GLY A 320 27.35 10.55 -4.75
N TRP A 321 27.36 9.21 -4.84
CA TRP A 321 26.47 8.50 -5.75
C TRP A 321 24.99 8.78 -5.42
N THR A 322 24.17 8.91 -6.46
CA THR A 322 22.74 9.15 -6.35
C THR A 322 21.99 8.03 -7.08
N PRO A 323 20.91 7.48 -6.50
CA PRO A 323 20.12 6.47 -7.19
C PRO A 323 19.52 7.00 -8.49
N PRO A 324 19.38 6.15 -9.53
CA PRO A 324 18.72 6.58 -10.76
C PRO A 324 17.29 7.05 -10.48
N GLY A 325 16.92 8.20 -11.01
CA GLY A 325 15.64 8.86 -10.73
C GLY A 325 15.63 9.76 -9.48
N GLY A 326 16.67 9.70 -8.63
CA GLY A 326 16.83 10.55 -7.45
C GLY A 326 16.37 9.90 -6.13
N TRP A 327 16.55 10.64 -5.04
CA TRP A 327 16.16 10.24 -3.69
C TRP A 327 14.67 10.47 -3.42
N ASP A 328 14.01 9.49 -2.81
CA ASP A 328 12.65 9.68 -2.32
C ASP A 328 12.60 10.84 -1.31
N VAL A 329 11.53 11.64 -1.35
CA VAL A 329 11.42 12.89 -0.57
C VAL A 329 11.58 12.66 0.94
N ASP A 330 11.12 11.51 1.45
CA ASP A 330 11.18 11.17 2.88
C ASP A 330 12.50 10.47 3.29
N LYS A 331 13.33 10.10 2.31
CA LYS A 331 14.64 9.47 2.55
C LYS A 331 15.75 10.50 2.60
N GLY A 332 15.68 11.49 1.70
CA GLY A 332 16.82 12.37 1.41
C GLY A 332 18.04 11.58 0.93
N PRO A 333 19.13 12.26 0.54
CA PRO A 333 20.42 11.58 0.57
C PRO A 333 20.60 11.03 2.00
N PRO A 334 21.14 9.81 2.20
CA PRO A 334 21.56 9.39 3.52
C PRO A 334 22.39 10.53 4.03
N ASN A 335 21.97 11.13 5.16
CA ASN A 335 22.66 12.28 5.74
C ASN A 335 24.14 11.96 5.57
N THR A 336 24.87 12.81 4.85
CA THR A 336 26.32 12.77 4.89
C THR A 336 26.63 12.98 6.35
N VAL A 337 26.64 11.89 7.09
CA VAL A 337 27.25 11.78 8.39
C VAL A 337 28.68 12.15 8.03
N THR A 338 28.99 13.45 8.17
CA THR A 338 30.29 13.89 8.68
C THR A 338 30.66 12.82 9.69
N GLY A 339 31.61 11.96 9.34
CA GLY A 339 31.69 10.53 9.71
C GLY A 339 31.83 10.20 11.20
N GLU A 340 30.94 10.74 12.04
CA GLU A 340 31.06 10.82 13.49
C GLU A 340 29.69 10.63 14.18
N GLY A 341 28.58 10.64 13.44
CA GLY A 341 27.24 10.38 13.97
C GLY A 341 26.89 8.89 13.98
N GLU A 342 27.17 8.24 15.10
CA GLU A 342 26.62 6.95 15.55
C GLU A 342 27.13 5.66 14.86
N ALA A 343 28.45 5.57 14.67
CA ALA A 343 29.16 4.32 14.96
C ALA A 343 29.51 4.19 16.47
N SER A 344 28.78 4.89 17.34
CA SER A 344 28.97 4.93 18.80
C SER A 344 28.09 3.93 19.55
N GLY A 345 27.41 3.03 18.85
CA GLY A 345 27.22 1.71 19.41
C GLY A 345 28.57 1.02 19.32
N ASP A 346 29.32 0.95 20.42
CA ASP A 346 30.41 0.00 20.64
C ASP A 346 29.84 -1.42 20.54
N GLY A 347 29.38 -1.80 19.35
CA GLY A 347 28.78 -3.08 19.03
C GLY A 347 29.87 -4.13 18.97
N GLU A 348 30.49 -4.40 20.11
CA GLU A 348 31.13 -5.67 20.44
C GLU A 348 30.10 -6.78 20.16
N GLY A 349 30.00 -7.25 18.91
CA GLY A 349 29.04 -8.28 18.54
C GLY A 349 28.77 -8.48 17.05
N ASN A 350 29.09 -7.53 16.17
CA ASN A 350 28.82 -7.75 14.74
C ASN A 350 29.98 -8.51 14.07
N ASP A 351 29.81 -9.82 13.91
CA ASP A 351 30.84 -10.70 13.36
C ASP A 351 31.09 -10.55 11.84
N VAL A 352 30.22 -9.81 11.14
CA VAL A 352 30.27 -9.60 9.68
C VAL A 352 30.55 -8.14 9.34
N ALA A 353 31.47 -7.92 8.40
CA ALA A 353 31.79 -6.58 7.91
C ALA A 353 30.53 -5.88 7.32
N PRO A 354 30.29 -4.59 7.58
CA PRO A 354 29.08 -3.89 7.10
C PRO A 354 28.83 -4.01 5.60
N ARG A 355 29.89 -4.01 4.78
CA ARG A 355 29.82 -4.20 3.33
C ARG A 355 29.28 -5.59 2.94
N ASP A 356 29.73 -6.63 3.63
CA ASP A 356 29.27 -8.01 3.41
C ASP A 356 27.84 -8.19 3.92
N ALA A 357 27.47 -7.55 5.03
CA ALA A 357 26.08 -7.55 5.52
C ALA A 357 25.11 -6.89 4.52
N ARG A 358 25.55 -5.83 3.82
CA ARG A 358 24.78 -5.19 2.75
C ARG A 358 24.70 -6.06 1.50
N ALA A 359 25.78 -6.75 1.12
CA ALA A 359 25.76 -7.72 0.03
C ALA A 359 24.83 -8.92 0.34
N LEU A 360 24.80 -9.41 1.59
CA LEU A 360 23.82 -10.39 2.07
C LEU A 360 22.39 -9.89 1.91
N ALA A 361 22.11 -8.63 2.31
CA ALA A 361 20.80 -8.04 2.16
C ALA A 361 20.36 -7.93 0.69
N LEU A 362 21.28 -7.64 -0.24
CA LEU A 362 20.99 -7.65 -1.68
C LEU A 362 20.60 -9.05 -2.16
N LEU A 363 21.39 -10.08 -1.81
CA LEU A 363 21.10 -11.47 -2.16
C LEU A 363 19.78 -11.96 -1.55
N ALA A 364 19.50 -11.58 -0.30
CA ALA A 364 18.27 -11.93 0.37
C ALA A 364 17.06 -11.30 -0.34
N THR A 365 17.17 -10.01 -0.69
CA THR A 365 16.12 -9.31 -1.44
C THR A 365 15.88 -9.96 -2.80
N ARG A 366 16.94 -10.35 -3.51
CA ARG A 366 16.85 -11.09 -4.77
C ARG A 366 16.16 -12.45 -4.58
N SER A 367 16.53 -13.23 -3.56
CA SER A 367 15.93 -14.54 -3.29
C SER A 367 14.44 -14.42 -2.95
N VAL A 368 14.07 -13.45 -2.11
CA VAL A 368 12.67 -13.14 -1.82
C VAL A 368 11.90 -12.82 -3.09
N ARG A 369 12.46 -11.95 -3.96
CA ARG A 369 11.88 -11.63 -5.27
C ARG A 369 11.63 -12.87 -6.11
N GLU A 370 12.65 -13.71 -6.28
CA GLU A 370 12.55 -14.93 -7.10
C GLU A 370 11.51 -15.91 -6.56
N ARG A 371 11.49 -16.14 -5.24
CA ARG A 371 10.51 -17.00 -4.57
C ARG A 371 9.09 -16.46 -4.75
N PHE A 372 8.89 -15.15 -4.57
CA PHE A 372 7.58 -14.52 -4.77
C PHE A 372 7.11 -14.62 -6.22
N LEU A 373 7.98 -14.30 -7.19
CA LEU A 373 7.62 -14.38 -8.61
C LEU A 373 7.33 -15.83 -9.04
N SER A 374 8.02 -16.80 -8.45
CA SER A 374 7.72 -18.22 -8.66
C SER A 374 6.39 -18.63 -8.02
N ALA A 375 6.04 -18.07 -6.87
CA ALA A 375 4.79 -18.35 -6.15
C ALA A 375 3.58 -17.62 -6.75
N CYS A 376 3.82 -16.50 -7.44
CA CYS A 376 2.83 -15.65 -8.06
C CYS A 376 3.21 -15.37 -9.53
N PRO A 377 3.16 -16.38 -10.43
CA PRO A 377 3.40 -16.16 -11.84
C PRO A 377 2.40 -15.15 -12.43
N ARG A 378 2.82 -14.35 -13.41
CA ARG A 378 2.00 -13.26 -13.97
C ARG A 378 0.72 -13.76 -14.64
N GLU A 379 0.76 -14.97 -15.17
CA GLU A 379 -0.34 -15.68 -15.82
C GLU A 379 -1.30 -16.36 -14.85
N SER A 380 -0.95 -16.42 -13.56
CA SER A 380 -1.83 -16.98 -12.53
C SER A 380 -3.06 -16.10 -12.29
N THR A 381 -4.13 -16.69 -11.74
CA THR A 381 -5.21 -15.89 -11.15
C THR A 381 -4.71 -15.19 -9.90
N ARG A 382 -5.35 -14.08 -9.50
CA ARG A 382 -4.95 -13.38 -8.26
C ARG A 382 -5.05 -14.29 -7.05
N GLU A 383 -6.10 -15.10 -6.98
CA GLU A 383 -6.26 -16.10 -5.92
C GLU A 383 -5.11 -17.10 -5.90
N ALA A 384 -4.78 -17.71 -7.05
CA ALA A 384 -3.66 -18.65 -7.13
C ALA A 384 -2.32 -18.00 -6.74
N CYS A 385 -2.11 -16.74 -7.12
CA CYS A 385 -0.97 -15.94 -6.68
C CYS A 385 -0.96 -15.75 -5.15
N ILE A 386 -2.09 -15.36 -4.55
CA ILE A 386 -2.22 -15.16 -3.11
C ILE A 386 -1.96 -16.47 -2.34
N ASP A 387 -2.58 -17.55 -2.77
CA ASP A 387 -2.44 -18.87 -2.16
C ASP A 387 -1.00 -19.38 -2.33
N GLY A 388 -0.39 -19.16 -3.50
CA GLY A 388 1.00 -19.48 -3.76
C GLY A 388 1.96 -18.70 -2.87
N ILE A 389 1.74 -17.40 -2.68
CA ILE A 389 2.51 -16.58 -1.74
C ILE A 389 2.35 -17.13 -0.33
N ALA A 390 1.12 -17.38 0.13
CA ALA A 390 0.87 -17.93 1.47
C ALA A 390 1.58 -19.28 1.68
N ALA A 391 1.56 -20.17 0.68
CA ALA A 391 2.29 -21.43 0.71
C ALA A 391 3.81 -21.23 0.76
N ALA A 392 4.34 -20.27 -0.01
CA ALA A 392 5.76 -19.91 0.03
C ALA A 392 6.18 -19.35 1.40
N VAL A 393 5.34 -18.53 2.03
CA VAL A 393 5.55 -18.06 3.42
C VAL A 393 5.57 -19.24 4.39
N ALA A 394 4.61 -20.16 4.29
CA ALA A 394 4.51 -21.31 5.18
C ALA A 394 5.74 -22.24 5.08
N ALA A 395 6.17 -22.56 3.85
CA ALA A 395 7.35 -23.38 3.60
C ALA A 395 8.64 -22.75 4.15
N LEU A 396 8.72 -21.41 4.12
CA LEU A 396 9.80 -20.64 4.73
C LEU A 396 9.75 -20.75 6.26
N GLY A 397 8.58 -20.61 6.89
CA GLY A 397 8.42 -20.76 8.35
C GLY A 397 8.88 -22.12 8.88
N ASP A 398 8.67 -23.20 8.14
CA ASP A 398 9.17 -24.54 8.50
C ASP A 398 10.70 -24.64 8.41
N SER A 399 11.31 -23.88 7.51
CA SER A 399 12.77 -23.76 7.37
C SER A 399 13.41 -22.88 8.46
N PHE A 400 12.65 -22.00 9.13
CA PHE A 400 13.19 -21.18 10.22
C PHE A 400 13.60 -22.02 11.44
N LYS A 401 12.83 -23.09 11.72
CA LYS A 401 13.06 -23.97 12.87
C LYS A 401 14.40 -24.70 12.81
N THR A 402 14.98 -24.87 11.63
CA THR A 402 16.30 -25.49 11.43
C THR A 402 17.47 -24.50 11.51
N MET A 403 17.22 -23.18 11.55
CA MET A 403 18.29 -22.17 11.58
C MET A 403 18.81 -21.79 12.97
N VAL A 404 18.20 -22.30 14.03
CA VAL A 404 18.76 -22.19 15.40
C VAL A 404 20.16 -22.82 15.47
N GLU A 405 20.49 -23.72 14.55
CA GLU A 405 21.82 -24.34 14.34
C GLU A 405 22.80 -23.45 13.53
N GLY A 406 22.35 -22.31 12.99
CA GLY A 406 23.09 -21.50 12.00
C GLY A 406 24.22 -20.63 12.56
N HIS A 407 24.24 -20.36 13.87
CA HIS A 407 25.28 -19.52 14.48
C HIS A 407 26.65 -20.22 14.49
N GLU A 408 26.69 -21.52 14.80
CA GLU A 408 27.93 -22.30 14.80
C GLU A 408 28.52 -22.42 13.38
N LEU A 409 27.66 -22.52 12.36
CA LEU A 409 28.07 -22.50 10.96
C LEU A 409 28.65 -21.15 10.54
N LEU A 410 28.07 -20.03 11.00
CA LEU A 410 28.58 -18.68 10.75
C LEU A 410 29.97 -18.47 11.38
N GLU A 411 30.15 -18.85 12.64
CA GLU A 411 31.46 -18.77 13.31
C GLU A 411 32.51 -19.60 12.58
N ALA A 412 32.15 -20.81 12.14
CA ALA A 412 33.04 -21.69 11.39
C ALA A 412 33.36 -21.16 9.98
N ALA A 413 32.42 -20.50 9.30
CA ALA A 413 32.62 -19.92 7.96
C ALA A 413 33.57 -18.72 7.94
N LEU A 414 33.65 -18.00 9.06
CA LEU A 414 34.51 -16.83 9.23
C LEU A 414 35.94 -17.20 9.63
N GLN A 415 36.21 -18.48 9.93
CA GLN A 415 37.57 -18.97 10.18
C GLN A 415 38.35 -19.10 8.85
N PRO A 416 39.67 -18.82 8.85
CA PRO A 416 40.54 -19.04 7.69
C PRO A 416 40.78 -20.55 7.46
N ASN A 417 39.82 -21.24 6.85
CA ASN A 417 39.89 -22.67 6.50
C ASN A 417 39.86 -22.84 4.95
N PRO A 418 40.68 -23.73 4.34
CA PRO A 418 40.60 -24.09 2.92
C PRO A 418 39.21 -24.58 2.46
N ASP A 419 38.42 -25.22 3.31
CA ASP A 419 37.02 -25.61 3.02
C ASP A 419 36.03 -24.45 3.23
N GLY A 420 36.52 -23.30 3.68
CA GLY A 420 35.72 -22.15 4.07
C GLY A 420 34.89 -21.55 2.95
N ALA A 421 35.23 -21.76 1.68
CA ALA A 421 34.43 -21.23 0.56
C ALA A 421 33.06 -21.92 0.46
N ALA A 422 33.01 -23.25 0.57
CA ALA A 422 31.76 -24.00 0.53
C ALA A 422 30.90 -23.69 1.77
N LEU A 423 31.54 -23.58 2.94
CA LEU A 423 30.88 -23.24 4.19
C LEU A 423 30.33 -21.80 4.19
N ARG A 424 31.09 -20.83 3.65
CA ARG A 424 30.59 -19.46 3.44
C ARG A 424 29.38 -19.43 2.51
N GLU A 425 29.39 -20.19 1.42
CA GLU A 425 28.23 -20.26 0.52
C GLU A 425 27.01 -20.92 1.18
N GLN A 426 27.22 -21.88 2.09
CA GLN A 426 26.14 -22.46 2.89
C GLN A 426 25.57 -21.46 3.90
N VAL A 427 26.44 -20.71 4.59
CA VAL A 427 26.04 -19.66 5.53
C VAL A 427 25.33 -18.51 4.84
N VAL A 428 25.82 -18.07 3.67
CA VAL A 428 25.14 -17.05 2.85
C VAL A 428 23.73 -17.52 2.50
N ARG A 429 23.56 -18.77 2.06
CA ARG A 429 22.23 -19.34 1.78
C ARG A 429 21.33 -19.37 3.01
N LEU A 430 21.84 -19.81 4.15
CA LEU A 430 21.07 -19.82 5.41
C LEU A 430 20.63 -18.42 5.84
N LEU A 431 21.53 -17.43 5.79
CA LEU A 431 21.23 -16.05 6.17
C LEU A 431 20.24 -15.39 5.19
N VAL A 432 20.37 -15.70 3.90
CA VAL A 432 19.42 -15.28 2.86
C VAL A 432 18.03 -15.85 3.15
N ASP A 433 17.94 -17.14 3.46
CA ASP A 433 16.67 -17.80 3.78
C ASP A 433 16.06 -17.27 5.08
N ALA A 434 16.88 -17.05 6.11
CA ALA A 434 16.46 -16.42 7.38
C ALA A 434 15.80 -15.07 7.16
N THR A 435 16.47 -14.25 6.37
CA THR A 435 16.00 -12.92 6.01
C THR A 435 14.72 -13.01 5.19
N ALA A 436 14.66 -13.96 4.26
CA ALA A 436 13.51 -14.15 3.41
C ALA A 436 12.26 -14.53 4.21
N ILE A 437 12.40 -15.33 5.27
CA ILE A 437 11.29 -15.70 6.17
C ILE A 437 10.65 -14.48 6.80
N THR A 438 11.46 -13.62 7.47
CA THR A 438 10.94 -12.43 8.14
C THR A 438 10.26 -11.47 7.16
N ALA A 439 10.84 -11.30 5.97
CA ALA A 439 10.25 -10.50 4.91
C ALA A 439 8.90 -11.08 4.42
N MET A 440 8.84 -12.41 4.26
CA MET A 440 7.67 -13.12 3.74
C MET A 440 6.52 -13.20 4.75
N GLU A 441 6.78 -13.32 6.05
CA GLU A 441 5.74 -13.23 7.08
C GLU A 441 5.04 -11.85 7.10
N MET A 442 5.81 -10.79 6.86
CA MET A 442 5.22 -9.47 6.65
C MET A 442 4.45 -9.41 5.33
N LEU A 443 4.94 -10.07 4.27
CA LEU A 443 4.24 -10.18 2.97
C LEU A 443 2.88 -10.82 3.08
N ALA A 444 2.66 -11.76 4.02
CA ALA A 444 1.35 -12.36 4.25
C ALA A 444 0.25 -11.32 4.60
N ARG A 445 0.62 -10.10 5.04
CA ARG A 445 -0.33 -9.02 5.32
C ARG A 445 -0.72 -8.21 4.08
N PHE A 446 0.04 -8.28 2.99
CA PHE A 446 -0.12 -7.46 1.78
C PHE A 446 -1.26 -7.88 0.85
N PRO A 447 -1.53 -9.19 0.65
CA PRO A 447 -2.72 -9.64 -0.05
C PRO A 447 -3.98 -8.91 0.41
N ARG A 448 -4.09 -8.55 1.70
CA ARG A 448 -5.23 -7.83 2.27
C ARG A 448 -5.55 -6.52 1.54
N GLU A 449 -4.56 -5.67 1.28
CA GLU A 449 -4.80 -4.33 0.70
C GLU A 449 -5.10 -4.40 -0.80
N THR A 450 -4.43 -5.31 -1.52
CA THR A 450 -4.62 -5.49 -2.97
C THR A 450 -5.92 -6.21 -3.30
N GLN A 451 -6.32 -7.14 -2.42
CA GLN A 451 -7.65 -7.74 -2.45
C GLN A 451 -8.73 -6.72 -2.12
N THR A 452 -8.50 -5.85 -1.13
CA THR A 452 -9.48 -4.81 -0.76
C THR A 452 -9.81 -3.92 -1.97
N ARG A 453 -8.79 -3.49 -2.74
CA ARG A 453 -9.00 -2.74 -3.98
C ARG A 453 -9.84 -3.50 -5.01
N THR A 454 -9.46 -4.75 -5.28
CA THR A 454 -10.15 -5.59 -6.27
C THR A 454 -11.60 -5.87 -5.84
N PHE A 455 -11.82 -6.11 -4.55
CA PHE A 455 -13.14 -6.24 -3.95
C PHE A 455 -13.99 -5.00 -4.18
N TRP A 456 -13.47 -3.79 -3.93
CA TRP A 456 -14.24 -2.56 -4.15
C TRP A 456 -14.72 -2.45 -5.58
N LEU A 457 -13.85 -2.70 -6.57
CA LEU A 457 -14.25 -2.62 -7.96
C LEU A 457 -15.27 -3.71 -8.35
N ALA A 458 -15.10 -4.94 -7.87
CA ALA A 458 -16.06 -6.02 -8.10
C ALA A 458 -17.43 -5.71 -7.46
N ALA A 459 -17.44 -5.21 -6.21
CA ALA A 459 -18.65 -4.84 -5.50
C ALA A 459 -19.36 -3.64 -6.15
N LEU A 460 -18.60 -2.64 -6.63
CA LEU A 460 -19.15 -1.52 -7.39
C LEU A 460 -19.72 -1.98 -8.74
N ARG A 461 -19.09 -2.94 -9.43
CA ARG A 461 -19.64 -3.53 -10.66
C ARG A 461 -20.96 -4.24 -10.39
N LEU A 462 -21.05 -5.01 -9.30
CA LEU A 462 -22.30 -5.62 -8.85
C LEU A 462 -23.35 -4.55 -8.52
N HIS A 463 -22.96 -3.45 -7.88
CA HIS A 463 -23.85 -2.33 -7.58
C HIS A 463 -24.38 -1.67 -8.86
N ALA A 464 -23.54 -1.46 -9.88
CA ALA A 464 -23.98 -0.94 -11.17
C ALA A 464 -25.00 -1.87 -11.86
N ALA A 465 -24.76 -3.19 -11.82
CA ALA A 465 -25.69 -4.18 -12.36
C ALA A 465 -27.02 -4.22 -11.59
N PHE A 466 -26.97 -4.15 -10.27
CA PHE A 466 -28.12 -4.03 -9.38
C PHE A 466 -28.92 -2.77 -9.67
N ARG A 467 -28.23 -1.65 -9.87
CA ARG A 467 -28.88 -0.40 -10.23
C ARG A 467 -29.59 -0.50 -11.58
N ALA A 468 -28.91 -1.03 -12.60
CA ALA A 468 -29.49 -1.25 -13.92
C ALA A 468 -30.73 -2.16 -13.87
N ALA A 469 -30.66 -3.27 -13.11
CA ALA A 469 -31.79 -4.18 -12.93
C ALA A 469 -32.98 -3.49 -12.24
N THR A 470 -32.69 -2.64 -11.23
CA THR A 470 -33.73 -1.89 -10.51
C THR A 470 -34.41 -0.86 -11.41
N ASP A 471 -33.62 -0.08 -12.16
CA ASP A 471 -34.16 0.92 -13.10
C ASP A 471 -34.98 0.25 -14.21
N ALA A 472 -34.56 -0.93 -14.70
CA ALA A 472 -35.28 -1.68 -15.74
C ALA A 472 -36.59 -2.31 -15.24
N ALA A 473 -36.60 -2.86 -14.02
CA ALA A 473 -37.78 -3.50 -13.45
C ALA A 473 -38.78 -2.50 -12.85
N GLY A 474 -38.32 -1.30 -12.46
CA GLY A 474 -39.11 -0.35 -11.68
C GLY A 474 -39.40 -0.84 -10.24
N SER A 475 -38.71 -1.89 -9.80
CA SER A 475 -38.86 -2.48 -8.47
C SER A 475 -37.53 -3.03 -7.96
N CYS A 476 -37.39 -3.06 -6.64
CA CYS A 476 -36.22 -3.61 -5.95
C CYS A 476 -35.99 -5.09 -6.30
N PRO A 477 -34.80 -5.49 -6.82
CA PRO A 477 -34.46 -6.89 -7.03
C PRO A 477 -34.50 -7.67 -5.72
N THR A 478 -35.08 -8.88 -5.72
CA THR A 478 -35.09 -9.75 -4.53
C THR A 478 -33.74 -10.43 -4.32
N LEU A 479 -33.52 -11.05 -3.16
CA LEU A 479 -32.29 -11.82 -2.92
C LEU A 479 -32.09 -12.96 -3.95
N ALA A 480 -33.19 -13.59 -4.40
CA ALA A 480 -33.13 -14.64 -5.43
C ALA A 480 -32.66 -14.11 -6.79
N ALA A 481 -32.86 -12.82 -7.09
CA ALA A 481 -32.42 -12.23 -8.36
C ALA A 481 -30.88 -12.26 -8.51
N PHE A 482 -30.12 -12.36 -7.41
CA PHE A 482 -28.66 -12.49 -7.47
C PHE A 482 -28.17 -13.85 -7.98
N ASP A 483 -29.08 -14.83 -8.10
CA ASP A 483 -28.82 -16.14 -8.71
C ASP A 483 -29.24 -16.18 -10.19
N GLU A 484 -29.68 -15.06 -10.75
CA GLU A 484 -30.14 -14.92 -12.14
C GLU A 484 -29.34 -13.83 -12.89
N GLU A 485 -29.33 -13.89 -14.22
CA GLU A 485 -28.71 -12.84 -15.04
C GLU A 485 -29.53 -11.53 -14.98
N PRO A 486 -28.90 -10.34 -14.99
CA PRO A 486 -27.46 -10.08 -15.14
C PRO A 486 -26.66 -10.10 -13.82
N LEU A 487 -27.32 -10.26 -12.67
CA LEU A 487 -26.69 -10.13 -11.36
C LEU A 487 -25.74 -11.29 -11.05
N LEU A 488 -26.06 -12.50 -11.50
CA LEU A 488 -25.21 -13.67 -11.37
C LEU A 488 -23.82 -13.44 -11.99
N SER A 489 -23.77 -12.94 -13.22
CA SER A 489 -22.52 -12.58 -13.91
C SER A 489 -21.79 -11.41 -13.23
N ALA A 490 -22.54 -10.44 -12.70
CA ALA A 490 -21.96 -9.33 -11.93
C ALA A 490 -21.40 -9.76 -10.55
N ARG A 491 -21.90 -10.88 -10.01
CA ARG A 491 -21.45 -11.50 -8.76
C ARG A 491 -20.24 -12.40 -8.98
N GLY A 492 -20.15 -13.07 -10.14
CA GLY A 492 -19.02 -13.90 -10.55
C GLY A 492 -17.85 -13.07 -11.04
N ASP A 493 -16.65 -13.33 -10.53
CA ASP A 493 -15.44 -12.64 -10.97
C ASP A 493 -14.30 -13.62 -11.24
N ALA A 494 -14.00 -13.84 -12.53
CA ALA A 494 -12.89 -14.69 -12.97
C ALA A 494 -11.52 -14.15 -12.50
N PRO A 495 -11.23 -12.84 -12.58
CA PRO A 495 -10.02 -12.24 -12.00
C PRO A 495 -9.83 -12.42 -10.49
N VAL A 496 -10.90 -12.43 -9.69
CA VAL A 496 -10.83 -12.64 -8.22
C VAL A 496 -10.87 -14.12 -7.84
N GLY A 497 -11.38 -14.98 -8.72
CA GLY A 497 -11.52 -16.43 -8.49
C GLY A 497 -12.69 -16.81 -7.57
N ARG A 498 -13.47 -15.84 -7.07
CA ARG A 498 -14.55 -16.07 -6.10
C ARG A 498 -15.83 -15.31 -6.46
N LEU A 499 -16.96 -15.89 -6.07
CA LEU A 499 -18.26 -15.21 -6.06
C LEU A 499 -18.30 -14.22 -4.89
N LEU A 500 -18.77 -13.00 -5.15
CA LEU A 500 -19.20 -12.11 -4.08
C LEU A 500 -20.38 -12.76 -3.35
N GLN A 501 -20.37 -12.73 -2.02
CA GLN A 501 -21.51 -13.16 -1.24
C GLN A 501 -22.45 -11.97 -1.07
N VAL A 502 -23.76 -12.23 -1.20
CA VAL A 502 -24.81 -11.23 -1.02
C VAL A 502 -25.78 -11.75 0.01
N ASP A 503 -25.90 -11.03 1.11
CA ASP A 503 -26.81 -11.34 2.21
C ASP A 503 -27.87 -10.24 2.34
N ALA A 504 -29.02 -10.57 2.92
CA ALA A 504 -30.01 -9.57 3.29
C ALA A 504 -29.46 -8.69 4.44
N GLY A 505 -29.64 -7.37 4.33
CA GLY A 505 -29.35 -6.42 5.40
C GLY A 505 -30.47 -6.36 6.46
N GLU A 506 -30.21 -5.63 7.54
CA GLU A 506 -31.20 -5.45 8.62
C GLU A 506 -32.46 -4.68 8.18
N ALA A 507 -32.28 -3.70 7.28
CA ALA A 507 -33.39 -2.97 6.67
C ALA A 507 -33.93 -3.74 5.46
N SER A 508 -35.25 -3.75 5.29
CA SER A 508 -35.87 -4.19 4.05
C SER A 508 -35.27 -3.43 2.88
N GLU A 509 -34.97 -4.13 1.77
CA GLU A 509 -34.40 -3.53 0.54
C GLU A 509 -32.95 -3.06 0.67
N THR A 510 -32.23 -3.53 1.69
CA THR A 510 -30.77 -3.41 1.80
C THR A 510 -30.12 -4.77 1.66
N TYR A 511 -29.00 -4.83 0.93
CA TYR A 511 -28.17 -6.04 0.79
C TYR A 511 -26.74 -5.74 1.22
N VAL A 512 -26.10 -6.71 1.87
CA VAL A 512 -24.71 -6.64 2.28
C VAL A 512 -23.89 -7.51 1.33
N VAL A 513 -22.94 -6.90 0.64
CA VAL A 513 -22.02 -7.59 -0.26
C VAL A 513 -20.70 -7.82 0.46
N THR A 514 -20.27 -9.07 0.56
CA THR A 514 -19.00 -9.49 1.18
C THR A 514 -18.22 -10.43 0.27
N ILE A 515 -17.04 -10.87 0.72
CA ILE A 515 -16.26 -11.91 0.04
C ILE A 515 -16.62 -13.26 0.68
N ALA A 516 -17.16 -14.20 -0.10
CA ALA A 516 -17.72 -15.47 0.38
C ALA A 516 -16.77 -16.32 1.24
N ARG A 517 -15.46 -16.19 1.02
CA ARG A 517 -14.45 -16.79 1.89
C ARG A 517 -13.43 -15.71 2.23
N PRO A 518 -13.20 -15.43 3.52
CA PRO A 518 -12.16 -14.51 3.90
C PRO A 518 -10.82 -15.02 3.36
N LEU A 519 -10.14 -14.17 2.61
CA LEU A 519 -8.91 -14.52 1.88
C LEU A 519 -7.69 -14.66 2.80
N TRP A 520 -7.89 -14.37 4.08
CA TRP A 520 -6.93 -14.59 5.14
C TRP A 520 -7.70 -15.10 6.36
N THR A 521 -7.22 -16.19 6.96
CA THR A 521 -7.70 -16.63 8.26
C THR A 521 -7.18 -15.62 9.28
N PRO A 522 -8.07 -14.87 9.97
CA PRO A 522 -7.62 -14.02 11.07
C PRO A 522 -6.76 -14.86 12.01
N ARG A 523 -5.70 -14.29 12.59
CA ARG A 523 -5.05 -15.00 13.67
C ARG A 523 -6.08 -15.19 14.78
N PRO A 524 -5.99 -16.25 15.59
CA PRO A 524 -6.95 -16.47 16.69
C PRO A 524 -7.05 -15.27 17.66
N GLU A 525 -6.00 -14.44 17.70
CA GLU A 525 -5.87 -13.20 18.48
C GLU A 525 -6.46 -11.95 17.80
N ASP A 526 -6.70 -12.00 16.49
CA ASP A 526 -7.45 -10.95 15.80
C ASP A 526 -8.93 -11.18 16.10
N ASP A 527 -9.54 -10.23 16.81
CA ASP A 527 -10.95 -10.26 17.16
C ASP A 527 -11.77 -10.60 15.91
N ALA A 528 -12.70 -11.55 15.93
CA ALA A 528 -13.49 -11.94 14.75
C ALA A 528 -14.29 -10.75 14.14
N THR A 529 -14.35 -9.64 14.87
CA THR A 529 -14.87 -8.34 14.49
C THR A 529 -13.91 -7.49 13.62
N GLU A 530 -12.66 -7.92 13.42
CA GLU A 530 -11.64 -7.43 12.46
C GLU A 530 -12.09 -7.72 11.02
N SER A 531 -13.07 -6.94 10.61
CA SER A 531 -14.05 -7.36 9.64
C SER A 531 -13.63 -7.10 8.20
N HIS A 532 -14.04 -8.01 7.33
CA HIS A 532 -13.78 -7.97 5.89
C HIS A 532 -14.40 -6.72 5.26
N PRO A 533 -13.85 -6.21 4.14
CA PRO A 533 -14.50 -5.14 3.41
C PRO A 533 -15.88 -5.63 2.95
N PHE A 534 -16.88 -4.74 3.02
CA PHE A 534 -18.24 -5.00 2.60
C PHE A 534 -18.81 -3.76 1.90
N LEU A 535 -19.78 -3.93 1.01
CA LEU A 535 -20.48 -2.84 0.35
C LEU A 535 -21.99 -2.98 0.56
N LEU A 536 -22.71 -1.86 0.68
CA LEU A 536 -24.16 -1.87 0.82
C LEU A 536 -24.83 -1.58 -0.53
N LEU A 537 -25.76 -2.44 -0.92
CA LEU A 537 -26.68 -2.18 -2.03
C LEU A 537 -28.01 -1.73 -1.45
N ARG A 538 -28.59 -0.66 -1.98
CA ARG A 538 -29.89 -0.15 -1.52
C ARG A 538 -30.78 0.13 -2.71
N CYS A 539 -32.06 -0.19 -2.54
CA CYS A 539 -33.03 0.15 -3.56
C CYS A 539 -33.29 1.66 -3.61
N PRO A 540 -33.39 2.26 -4.81
CA PRO A 540 -33.72 3.67 -4.96
C PRO A 540 -35.06 3.94 -4.29
N GLY A 541 -35.10 4.88 -3.34
CA GLY A 541 -36.32 5.25 -2.63
C GLY A 541 -36.63 4.44 -1.36
N ALA A 542 -35.77 3.47 -0.97
CA ALA A 542 -35.82 2.92 0.38
C ALA A 542 -35.72 4.08 1.39
N ARG A 543 -36.77 4.25 2.22
CA ARG A 543 -36.84 5.36 3.20
C ARG A 543 -35.64 5.28 4.15
N GLU A 544 -35.20 6.46 4.57
CA GLU A 544 -34.01 6.76 5.39
C GLU A 544 -33.53 5.60 6.27
N LEU A 545 -32.21 5.41 6.30
CA LEU A 545 -31.55 4.72 7.42
C LEU A 545 -32.20 5.22 8.72
N PRO A 546 -32.53 4.36 9.69
CA PRO A 546 -32.93 4.84 11.00
C PRO A 546 -31.91 5.89 11.43
N ALA A 547 -32.39 7.11 11.70
CA ALA A 547 -31.56 8.28 11.91
C ALA A 547 -30.38 7.89 12.80
N LEU A 548 -29.19 7.83 12.22
CA LEU A 548 -28.01 7.45 12.97
C LEU A 548 -27.88 8.47 14.09
N PRO A 549 -27.67 8.05 15.35
CA PRO A 549 -27.53 8.99 16.44
C PRO A 549 -26.45 10.00 16.06
N VAL A 550 -26.85 11.26 15.92
CA VAL A 550 -25.92 12.35 15.67
C VAL A 550 -24.92 12.28 16.82
N PRO A 551 -23.61 12.12 16.55
CA PRO A 551 -22.63 12.19 17.60
C PRO A 551 -22.80 13.57 18.24
N THR A 552 -23.32 13.63 19.46
CA THR A 552 -23.22 14.84 20.26
C THR A 552 -21.73 15.09 20.35
N ALA A 553 -21.27 16.20 19.76
CA ALA A 553 -19.88 16.62 19.87
C ALA A 553 -19.45 16.40 21.32
N PRO A 554 -18.33 15.73 21.59
CA PRO A 554 -17.86 15.57 22.97
C PRO A 554 -17.84 16.98 23.56
N ALA A 555 -18.62 17.18 24.63
CA ALA A 555 -18.71 18.47 25.28
C ALA A 555 -17.28 18.94 25.53
N GLU A 556 -16.92 20.09 24.95
CA GLU A 556 -15.62 20.70 25.13
C GLU A 556 -15.38 20.93 26.63
N THR A 557 -14.74 19.99 27.29
CA THR A 557 -13.86 20.27 28.43
C THR A 557 -12.44 20.32 27.89
N VAL A 558 -12.21 21.25 26.95
CA VAL A 558 -10.86 21.75 26.69
C VAL A 558 -10.54 22.71 27.81
N ASP A 559 -9.97 22.16 28.88
CA ASP A 559 -9.40 22.96 29.95
C ASP A 559 -8.19 23.72 29.37
N ALA A 560 -8.41 24.98 29.00
CA ALA A 560 -7.46 25.86 28.32
C ALA A 560 -6.25 26.27 29.20
N ALA A 561 -6.06 25.65 30.37
CA ALA A 561 -5.08 26.06 31.36
C ALA A 561 -3.72 25.34 31.31
N SER A 562 -3.50 24.34 30.45
CA SER A 562 -2.28 23.52 30.50
C SER A 562 -1.35 23.57 29.28
N ARG A 563 -1.50 24.53 28.36
CA ARG A 563 -0.57 24.70 27.22
C ARG A 563 0.05 26.08 27.16
N THR A 564 0.70 26.46 28.25
CA THR A 564 1.64 27.58 28.27
C THR A 564 2.86 27.21 29.11
N SER A 565 3.66 26.26 28.63
CA SER A 565 5.07 26.17 29.04
C SER A 565 5.87 25.39 28.01
N ALA A 566 7.09 25.87 27.76
CA ALA A 566 8.10 25.35 26.83
C ALA A 566 7.95 25.73 25.35
N ARG A 567 7.90 27.04 25.05
CA ARG A 567 8.57 27.58 23.85
C ARG A 567 8.96 29.05 24.00
N THR A 568 9.82 29.33 24.97
CA THR A 568 10.68 30.52 24.98
C THR A 568 12.06 30.09 25.49
N GLY A 569 13.08 30.32 24.66
CA GLY A 569 14.44 29.88 24.92
C GLY A 569 15.34 30.08 23.70
N VAL A 570 15.19 31.23 23.03
CA VAL A 570 16.25 31.85 22.24
C VAL A 570 16.43 33.21 22.88
N GLU A 571 17.52 33.40 23.61
CA GLU A 571 18.16 34.70 23.82
C GLU A 571 19.66 34.47 24.07
N GLU A 572 20.43 35.03 23.15
CA GLU A 572 21.70 35.75 23.31
C GLU A 572 22.88 35.11 24.06
N GLY A 573 23.91 34.80 23.26
CA GLY A 573 25.30 34.53 23.61
C GLY A 573 26.13 34.40 22.34
#